data_AF-A0A2G6WMJ3-F1
#
_entry.id   AF-A0A2G6WMJ3-F1
#
_cell.length_a   1.000
_cell.length_b   1.000
_cell.length_c   1.000
_cell.angle_alpha   90.00
_cell.angle_beta   90.00
_cell.angle_gamma   90.00
#
_symmetry.space_group_name_H-M   'P 1'
#
loop_
_entity.id
_entity.type
_entity.pdbx_description
1 polymer ?
#
loop_
_entity_poly.entity_id
_entity_poly.type
_entity_poly.pdbx_seq_one_letter_code
_entity_poly.pdbx_strand_id
1 'polypeptide(L)'
;MRKITSLTLIIVLFISCNKKDKINHYLNKVVTQKELLDNGFYKYSSVYIPNEEDKIDGYFKSVTKFDMYSNVKPEKNEGGQLCPTQLWHFYREDSIKEKKNRDYLKNKLNNRIITYFFRNDTLLYKDIIVDPIDKSQKDIADFTSKDKIIKYYTGFKTSIKPQIKNKKTGEMYSNRFLINNYNTRFYMDNHSYEMFVDYKEDNFHDVLDHLYNGTNCW
;
A
#
# COMPACT_ATOMS: atom_id res chain seq x y z
N MET A 1 -51.90 -15.00 -21.76
CA MET A 1 -51.21 -15.04 -20.45
C MET A 1 -49.83 -14.43 -20.61
N ARG A 2 -49.64 -13.21 -20.11
CA ARG A 2 -48.37 -12.47 -20.16
C ARG A 2 -48.20 -11.82 -18.80
N LYS A 3 -46.96 -11.73 -18.34
CA LYS A 3 -46.43 -11.10 -17.11
C LYS A 3 -45.99 -12.13 -16.06
N ILE A 4 -44.84 -11.84 -15.46
CA ILE A 4 -44.12 -12.57 -14.39
C ILE A 4 -43.06 -13.57 -14.88
N THR A 5 -42.12 -13.10 -15.70
CA THR A 5 -40.78 -13.77 -15.82
C THR A 5 -39.61 -12.78 -15.94
N SER A 6 -39.82 -11.47 -15.74
CA SER A 6 -38.74 -10.45 -15.87
C SER A 6 -38.35 -9.73 -14.58
N LEU A 7 -38.82 -10.16 -13.40
CA LEU A 7 -38.45 -9.49 -12.14
C LEU A 7 -37.28 -10.15 -11.40
N THR A 8 -36.97 -11.42 -11.69
CA THR A 8 -35.92 -12.16 -10.98
C THR A 8 -34.51 -11.88 -11.49
N LEU A 9 -34.35 -11.31 -12.70
CA LEU A 9 -33.04 -11.05 -13.31
C LEU A 9 -32.39 -9.74 -12.83
N ILE A 10 -33.16 -8.82 -12.23
CA ILE A 10 -32.66 -7.50 -11.81
C ILE A 10 -32.06 -7.54 -10.41
N ILE A 11 -32.48 -8.47 -9.53
CA ILE A 11 -31.96 -8.56 -8.16
C ILE A 11 -30.52 -9.10 -8.14
N VAL A 12 -30.10 -9.88 -9.15
CA VAL A 12 -28.74 -10.45 -9.22
C VAL A 12 -27.68 -9.42 -9.66
N LEU A 13 -28.09 -8.29 -10.29
CA LEU A 13 -27.16 -7.24 -10.73
C LEU A 13 -26.80 -6.23 -9.63
N PHE A 14 -27.52 -6.21 -8.51
CA PHE A 14 -27.25 -5.29 -7.39
C PHE A 14 -26.52 -5.93 -6.21
N ILE A 15 -26.15 -7.20 -6.29
CA ILE A 15 -25.08 -7.74 -5.44
C ILE A 15 -23.75 -7.28 -6.05
N SER A 16 -23.52 -5.96 -6.12
CA SER A 16 -22.14 -5.50 -6.07
C SER A 16 -21.66 -5.94 -4.69
N CYS A 17 -20.97 -7.08 -4.65
CA CYS A 17 -20.21 -7.48 -3.50
C CYS A 17 -19.19 -6.35 -3.28
N ASN A 18 -19.55 -5.36 -2.47
CA ASN A 18 -18.58 -4.50 -1.81
C ASN A 18 -17.75 -5.47 -0.96
N LYS A 19 -16.67 -5.98 -1.54
CA LYS A 19 -15.69 -6.83 -0.87
C LYS A 19 -15.25 -6.03 0.35
N LYS A 20 -15.79 -6.41 1.50
CA LYS A 20 -15.46 -5.75 2.75
C LYS A 20 -14.06 -6.22 3.10
N ASP A 21 -13.13 -5.29 3.12
CA ASP A 21 -11.79 -5.54 3.60
C ASP A 21 -11.84 -6.00 5.07
N LYS A 22 -11.25 -7.16 5.32
CA LYS A 22 -11.17 -7.82 6.63
C LYS A 22 -9.73 -7.90 7.13
N ILE A 23 -8.76 -7.41 6.36
CA ILE A 23 -7.35 -7.48 6.72
C ILE A 23 -7.05 -6.33 7.69
N ASN A 24 -6.46 -6.64 8.85
CA ASN A 24 -5.84 -5.60 9.67
C ASN A 24 -4.47 -5.28 9.07
N HIS A 25 -4.44 -4.31 8.15
CA HIS A 25 -3.23 -3.92 7.44
C HIS A 25 -2.12 -3.38 8.34
N TYR A 26 -2.43 -2.89 9.54
CA TYR A 26 -1.42 -2.41 10.49
C TYR A 26 -0.67 -3.54 11.20
N LEU A 27 -1.10 -4.81 11.07
CA LEU A 27 -0.32 -5.93 11.57
C LEU A 27 0.66 -6.42 10.51
N ASN A 28 1.83 -6.87 10.96
CA ASN A 28 2.87 -7.42 10.09
C ASN A 28 2.65 -8.91 9.81
N LYS A 29 1.42 -9.27 9.48
CA LYS A 29 1.10 -10.60 8.97
C LYS A 29 1.39 -10.61 7.47
N VAL A 30 2.03 -11.67 7.00
CA VAL A 30 2.21 -11.89 5.56
C VAL A 30 0.83 -12.11 4.95
N VAL A 31 0.55 -11.40 3.86
CA VAL A 31 -0.72 -11.46 3.12
C VAL A 31 -0.42 -11.98 1.72
N THR A 32 -1.28 -12.86 1.22
CA THR A 32 -1.18 -13.40 -0.15
C THR A 32 -1.84 -12.47 -1.17
N GLN A 33 -1.41 -12.58 -2.43
CA GLN A 33 -2.04 -11.89 -3.56
C GLN A 33 -3.54 -12.17 -3.67
N LYS A 34 -3.95 -13.43 -3.40
CA LYS A 34 -5.37 -13.82 -3.42
C LYS A 34 -6.17 -13.11 -2.34
N GLU A 35 -5.64 -13.05 -1.11
CA GLU A 35 -6.29 -12.31 -0.03
C GLU A 35 -6.48 -10.84 -0.38
N LEU A 36 -5.50 -10.20 -1.01
CA LEU A 36 -5.62 -8.80 -1.43
C LEU A 36 -6.72 -8.61 -2.47
N LEU A 37 -6.77 -9.47 -3.50
CA LEU A 37 -7.83 -9.45 -4.51
C LEU A 37 -9.23 -9.74 -3.91
N ASP A 38 -9.31 -10.66 -2.96
CA ASP A 38 -10.56 -11.00 -2.25
C ASP A 38 -11.03 -9.85 -1.36
N ASN A 39 -10.12 -8.97 -0.93
CA ASN A 39 -10.40 -7.75 -0.14
C ASN A 39 -10.48 -6.48 -1.00
N GLY A 40 -10.55 -6.62 -2.33
CA GLY A 40 -10.85 -5.50 -3.23
C GLY A 40 -9.66 -4.63 -3.64
N PHE A 41 -8.43 -5.09 -3.41
CA PHE A 41 -7.23 -4.41 -3.91
C PHE A 41 -7.12 -4.55 -5.42
N TYR A 42 -6.64 -3.50 -6.07
CA TYR A 42 -6.32 -3.47 -7.49
C TYR A 42 -4.89 -3.96 -7.70
N LYS A 43 -4.68 -4.72 -8.77
CA LYS A 43 -3.37 -5.23 -9.18
C LYS A 43 -2.79 -4.35 -10.28
N TYR A 44 -1.52 -4.02 -10.14
CA TYR A 44 -0.70 -3.34 -11.15
C TYR A 44 0.55 -4.17 -11.37
N SER A 45 0.83 -4.54 -12.62
CA SER A 45 2.01 -5.34 -12.96
C SER A 45 3.03 -4.48 -13.68
N SER A 46 4.31 -4.71 -13.39
CA SER A 46 5.42 -4.14 -14.14
C SER A 46 6.47 -5.20 -14.38
N VAL A 47 7.17 -5.07 -15.49
CA VAL A 47 8.26 -5.96 -15.86
C VAL A 47 9.53 -5.14 -15.94
N TYR A 48 10.51 -5.50 -15.11
CA TYR A 48 11.84 -4.93 -15.19
C TYR A 48 12.73 -5.86 -16.02
N ILE A 49 13.29 -5.29 -17.09
CA ILE A 49 14.29 -5.94 -17.94
C ILE A 49 15.58 -5.13 -17.72
N PRO A 50 16.60 -5.67 -17.03
CA PRO A 50 17.85 -4.96 -16.83
C PRO A 50 18.49 -4.61 -18.19
N ASN A 51 19.00 -3.37 -18.30
CA ASN A 51 19.68 -2.91 -19.50
C ASN A 51 21.02 -3.64 -19.69
N GLU A 52 21.49 -3.71 -20.92
CA GLU A 52 22.70 -4.47 -21.26
C GLU A 52 24.01 -3.91 -20.65
N GLU A 53 23.98 -2.69 -20.12
CA GLU A 53 25.13 -1.99 -19.53
C GLU A 53 25.33 -2.31 -18.04
N ASP A 54 24.34 -2.87 -17.35
CA ASP A 54 24.43 -3.26 -15.93
C ASP A 54 25.04 -4.66 -15.71
N LYS A 55 25.66 -5.24 -16.77
CA LYS A 55 26.23 -6.59 -16.77
C LYS A 55 27.59 -6.61 -16.06
N ILE A 56 27.58 -6.71 -14.73
CA ILE A 56 28.66 -7.39 -14.02
C ILE A 56 28.32 -8.88 -14.08
N ASP A 57 28.98 -9.59 -15.01
CA ASP A 57 28.95 -11.04 -15.20
C ASP A 57 27.64 -11.70 -15.68
N GLY A 58 27.50 -11.79 -17.00
CA GLY A 58 27.27 -13.05 -17.74
C GLY A 58 26.13 -14.05 -17.39
N TYR A 59 25.27 -13.82 -16.42
CA TYR A 59 24.26 -14.79 -15.99
C TYR A 59 22.84 -14.28 -16.28
N PHE A 60 22.14 -15.00 -17.18
CA PHE A 60 20.70 -14.97 -17.52
C PHE A 60 19.96 -13.63 -17.38
N LYS A 61 19.41 -13.11 -18.50
CA LYS A 61 18.37 -12.05 -18.52
C LYS A 61 17.13 -12.55 -17.75
N SER A 62 17.13 -12.47 -16.42
CA SER A 62 15.96 -12.84 -15.63
C SER A 62 14.99 -11.68 -15.65
N VAL A 63 13.98 -11.79 -16.52
CA VAL A 63 12.82 -10.91 -16.52
C VAL A 63 12.23 -10.91 -15.11
N THR A 64 12.31 -9.78 -14.42
CA THR A 64 11.80 -9.67 -13.05
C THR A 64 10.41 -9.10 -13.11
N LYS A 65 9.43 -9.90 -12.67
CA LYS A 65 8.05 -9.47 -12.59
C LYS A 65 7.76 -8.88 -11.22
N PHE A 66 7.24 -7.66 -11.23
CA PHE A 66 6.75 -6.98 -10.06
C PHE A 66 5.23 -6.86 -10.13
N ASP A 67 4.57 -7.23 -9.04
CA ASP A 67 3.13 -7.06 -8.88
C ASP A 67 2.88 -6.17 -7.65
N MET A 68 2.24 -5.03 -7.87
CA MET A 68 1.76 -4.15 -6.81
C MET A 68 0.26 -4.36 -6.60
N TYR A 69 -0.16 -4.44 -5.35
CA TYR A 69 -1.55 -4.46 -4.96
C TYR A 69 -1.84 -3.24 -4.10
N SER A 70 -2.78 -2.41 -4.52
CA SER A 70 -3.15 -1.20 -3.79
C SER A 70 -4.66 -1.01 -3.68
N ASN A 71 -5.12 -0.34 -2.62
CA ASN A 71 -6.51 0.09 -2.50
C ASN A 71 -6.85 1.30 -3.41
N VAL A 72 -5.84 1.92 -4.02
CA VAL A 72 -5.99 3.01 -4.99
C VAL A 72 -6.52 2.46 -6.31
N LYS A 73 -7.62 3.04 -6.81
CA LYS A 73 -8.24 2.65 -8.09
C LYS A 73 -7.36 3.04 -9.29
N PRO A 74 -7.52 2.34 -10.42
CA PRO A 74 -6.81 2.70 -11.64
C PRO A 74 -7.38 3.98 -12.29
N GLU A 75 -6.54 4.74 -12.95
CA GLU A 75 -6.85 5.85 -13.85
C GLU A 75 -5.94 5.76 -15.09
N LYS A 76 -6.41 6.22 -16.25
CA LYS A 76 -5.55 6.28 -17.44
C LYS A 76 -4.61 7.47 -17.32
N ASN A 77 -3.31 7.23 -17.52
CA ASN A 77 -2.35 8.31 -17.71
C ASN A 77 -2.53 8.97 -19.10
N GLU A 78 -1.74 10.01 -19.40
CA GLU A 78 -1.78 10.71 -20.69
C GLU A 78 -1.49 9.78 -21.88
N GLY A 79 -0.66 8.75 -21.67
CA GLY A 79 -0.36 7.70 -22.65
C GLY A 79 -1.45 6.62 -22.78
N GLY A 80 -2.56 6.73 -22.05
CA GLY A 80 -3.67 5.78 -22.06
C GLY A 80 -3.45 4.48 -21.27
N GLN A 81 -2.32 4.36 -20.56
CA GLN A 81 -1.97 3.20 -19.72
C GLN A 81 -2.73 3.27 -18.39
N LEU A 82 -3.16 2.10 -17.88
CA LEU A 82 -3.85 2.02 -16.60
C LEU A 82 -2.84 2.03 -15.45
N CYS A 83 -2.75 3.17 -14.76
CA CYS A 83 -1.91 3.37 -13.60
C CYS A 83 -2.76 3.50 -12.34
N PRO A 84 -2.20 3.33 -11.13
CA PRO A 84 -2.84 3.85 -9.93
C PRO A 84 -3.19 5.33 -10.12
N THR A 85 -4.31 5.77 -9.57
CA THR A 85 -4.64 7.20 -9.51
C THR A 85 -3.43 7.93 -8.92
N GLN A 86 -2.91 8.94 -9.61
CA GLN A 86 -1.69 9.65 -9.25
C GLN A 86 -1.96 10.58 -8.05
N LEU A 87 -1.85 10.01 -6.84
CA LEU A 87 -2.08 10.71 -5.57
C LEU A 87 -0.83 11.42 -5.01
N TRP A 88 0.27 11.47 -5.76
CA TRP A 88 1.57 11.96 -5.26
C TRP A 88 2.11 13.20 -5.99
N HIS A 89 1.52 13.59 -7.12
CA HIS A 89 1.99 14.69 -7.96
C HIS A 89 1.31 16.05 -7.69
N PHE A 90 1.10 16.40 -6.41
CA PHE A 90 0.22 17.52 -6.06
C PHE A 90 0.82 18.92 -5.97
N TYR A 91 2.06 19.13 -6.38
CA TYR A 91 2.63 20.49 -6.27
C TYR A 91 2.42 21.37 -7.51
N ARG A 92 1.75 20.89 -8.58
CA ARG A 92 1.62 21.64 -9.85
C ARG A 92 0.29 21.51 -10.61
N GLU A 93 -0.74 20.91 -10.04
CA GLU A 93 -2.02 20.69 -10.75
C GLU A 93 -3.05 21.81 -10.51
N ASP A 94 -3.99 21.98 -11.45
CA ASP A 94 -5.17 22.85 -11.29
C ASP A 94 -5.97 22.42 -10.03
N SER A 95 -6.39 23.42 -9.26
CA SER A 95 -7.22 23.33 -8.04
C SER A 95 -8.38 22.32 -8.11
N ILE A 96 -8.95 22.09 -9.30
CA ILE A 96 -10.05 21.13 -9.53
C ILE A 96 -9.57 19.69 -9.36
N LYS A 97 -8.41 19.34 -9.94
CA LYS A 97 -7.86 17.97 -9.88
C LYS A 97 -7.34 17.66 -8.48
N GLU A 98 -6.70 18.63 -7.83
CA GLU A 98 -6.31 18.52 -6.43
C GLU A 98 -7.52 18.23 -5.54
N LYS A 99 -8.60 19.01 -5.67
CA LYS A 99 -9.83 18.79 -4.90
C LYS A 99 -10.42 17.40 -5.14
N LYS A 100 -10.56 16.98 -6.41
CA LYS A 100 -11.05 15.64 -6.77
C LYS A 100 -10.26 14.54 -6.07
N ASN A 101 -8.94 14.67 -6.01
CA ASN A 101 -8.07 13.65 -5.44
C ASN A 101 -8.08 13.68 -3.91
N ARG A 102 -8.11 14.86 -3.27
CA ARG A 102 -8.34 14.98 -1.82
C ARG A 102 -9.69 14.39 -1.41
N ASP A 103 -10.76 14.67 -2.18
CA ASP A 103 -12.09 14.10 -1.95
C ASP A 103 -12.08 12.58 -2.13
N TYR A 104 -11.32 12.05 -3.09
CA TYR A 104 -11.16 10.61 -3.28
C TYR A 104 -10.40 9.96 -2.11
N LEU A 105 -9.26 10.53 -1.73
CA LEU A 105 -8.46 10.06 -0.59
C LEU A 105 -9.29 10.03 0.69
N LYS A 106 -10.01 11.11 0.99
CA LYS A 106 -10.88 11.20 2.17
C LYS A 106 -12.08 10.26 2.12
N ASN A 107 -12.89 10.34 1.07
CA ASN A 107 -14.22 9.73 1.06
C ASN A 107 -14.22 8.28 0.57
N LYS A 108 -13.20 7.83 -0.16
CA LYS A 108 -13.11 6.47 -0.70
C LYS A 108 -11.98 5.66 -0.09
N LEU A 109 -10.85 6.29 0.19
CA LEU A 109 -9.68 5.61 0.76
C LEU A 109 -9.58 5.78 2.28
N ASN A 110 -10.50 6.53 2.91
CA ASN A 110 -10.49 6.77 4.36
C ASN A 110 -9.15 7.37 4.81
N ASN A 111 -8.63 8.31 4.01
CA ASN A 111 -7.30 8.93 4.13
C ASN A 111 -6.11 7.97 4.18
N ARG A 112 -6.24 6.75 3.61
CA ARG A 112 -5.19 5.73 3.64
C ARG A 112 -4.86 5.19 2.27
N ILE A 113 -3.60 5.26 1.89
CA ILE A 113 -3.05 4.51 0.76
C ILE A 113 -2.36 3.28 1.33
N ILE A 114 -2.74 2.09 0.86
CA ILE A 114 -2.19 0.82 1.31
C ILE A 114 -1.63 0.10 0.11
N THR A 115 -0.37 -0.34 0.20
CA THR A 115 0.37 -0.93 -0.90
C THR A 115 1.09 -2.18 -0.45
N TYR A 116 0.97 -3.25 -1.23
CA TYR A 116 1.74 -4.48 -1.08
C TYR A 116 2.52 -4.72 -2.36
N PHE A 117 3.81 -5.00 -2.23
CA PHE A 117 4.69 -5.14 -3.38
C PHE A 117 5.31 -6.53 -3.43
N PHE A 118 5.13 -7.21 -4.57
CA PHE A 118 5.57 -8.59 -4.78
C PHE A 118 6.60 -8.65 -5.91
N ARG A 119 7.60 -9.50 -5.74
CA ARG A 119 8.51 -9.94 -6.81
C ARG A 119 8.35 -11.43 -7.00
N ASN A 120 8.00 -11.88 -8.21
CA ASN A 120 7.81 -13.30 -8.51
C ASN A 120 6.98 -14.01 -7.41
N ASP A 121 5.84 -13.41 -7.05
CA ASP A 121 4.88 -13.88 -6.03
C ASP A 121 5.38 -13.88 -4.56
N THR A 122 6.60 -13.39 -4.32
CA THR A 122 7.12 -13.16 -2.96
C THR A 122 6.81 -11.74 -2.50
N LEU A 123 6.13 -11.59 -1.37
CA LEU A 123 5.91 -10.29 -0.73
C LEU A 123 7.25 -9.71 -0.26
N LEU A 124 7.64 -8.56 -0.82
CA LEU A 124 8.86 -7.84 -0.47
C LEU A 124 8.61 -6.87 0.68
N TYR A 125 7.63 -5.98 0.50
CA TYR A 125 7.27 -4.98 1.50
C TYR A 125 5.78 -4.63 1.44
N LYS A 126 5.34 -3.98 2.51
CA LYS A 126 4.04 -3.33 2.61
C LYS A 126 4.27 -1.90 3.05
N ASP A 127 3.51 -1.00 2.45
CA ASP A 127 3.53 0.41 2.79
C ASP A 127 2.11 0.92 3.09
N ILE A 128 1.98 1.80 4.08
CA ILE A 128 0.71 2.39 4.51
C ILE A 128 0.93 3.86 4.78
N ILE A 129 0.28 4.71 4.00
CA ILE A 129 0.38 6.16 4.09
C ILE A 129 -0.96 6.71 4.52
N VAL A 130 -0.95 7.52 5.57
CA VAL A 130 -2.13 8.13 6.17
C VAL A 130 -2.00 9.64 6.13
N ASP A 131 -2.84 10.32 5.35
CA ASP A 131 -2.79 11.76 5.17
C ASP A 131 -4.18 12.41 4.93
N PRO A 132 -4.70 13.23 5.86
CA PRO A 132 -4.33 13.33 7.27
C PRO A 132 -5.05 12.26 8.12
N ILE A 133 -4.68 12.15 9.40
CA ILE A 133 -5.39 11.34 10.38
C ILE A 133 -6.74 11.97 10.67
N ASP A 134 -7.81 11.35 10.19
CA ASP A 134 -9.18 11.70 10.56
C ASP A 134 -9.56 11.02 11.88
N LYS A 135 -9.51 11.79 12.97
CA LYS A 135 -9.82 11.30 14.33
C LYS A 135 -11.28 10.81 14.48
N SER A 136 -12.17 11.15 13.56
CA SER A 136 -13.55 10.61 13.56
C SER A 136 -13.60 9.15 13.08
N GLN A 137 -12.59 8.70 12.35
CA GLN A 137 -12.51 7.36 11.77
C GLN A 137 -11.80 6.41 12.74
N LYS A 138 -12.58 5.55 13.41
CA LYS A 138 -12.09 4.65 14.47
C LYS A 138 -11.17 3.52 13.97
N ASP A 139 -11.08 3.33 12.66
CA ASP A 139 -10.34 2.25 12.03
C ASP A 139 -8.92 2.65 11.59
N ILE A 140 -8.53 3.92 11.76
CA ILE A 140 -7.17 4.40 11.52
C ILE A 140 -6.35 4.23 12.80
N ALA A 141 -5.24 3.48 12.71
CA ALA A 141 -4.27 3.43 13.80
C ALA A 141 -3.53 4.77 13.90
N ASP A 142 -3.33 5.29 15.11
CA ASP A 142 -2.59 6.53 15.33
C ASP A 142 -1.12 6.21 15.64
N PHE A 143 -0.25 6.36 14.64
CA PHE A 143 1.19 6.10 14.76
C PHE A 143 2.05 7.37 14.80
N THR A 144 1.50 8.49 15.30
CA THR A 144 2.22 9.77 15.41
C THR A 144 3.22 9.86 16.57
N SER A 145 3.39 8.79 17.35
CA SER A 145 4.45 8.73 18.36
C SER A 145 4.86 7.29 18.70
N LYS A 146 6.08 7.14 19.21
CA LYS A 146 6.62 5.86 19.70
C LYS A 146 5.70 5.16 20.69
N ASP A 147 5.16 5.88 21.66
CA ASP A 147 4.31 5.28 22.70
C ASP A 147 2.99 4.78 22.14
N LYS A 148 2.40 5.50 21.17
CA LYS A 148 1.18 5.05 20.50
C LYS A 148 1.41 3.79 19.67
N ILE A 149 2.54 3.71 18.96
CA ILE A 149 2.98 2.52 18.23
C ILE A 149 3.12 1.34 19.19
N ILE A 150 3.90 1.48 20.26
CA ILE A 150 4.10 0.40 21.26
C ILE A 150 2.78 -0.05 21.87
N LYS A 151 1.91 0.90 22.26
CA LYS A 151 0.59 0.62 22.82
C LYS A 151 -0.29 -0.17 21.86
N TYR A 152 -0.32 0.19 20.58
CA TYR A 152 -1.09 -0.51 19.56
C TYR A 152 -0.69 -1.99 19.48
N TYR A 153 0.59 -2.27 19.23
CA TYR A 153 1.05 -3.66 19.06
C TYR A 153 0.97 -4.49 20.34
N THR A 154 1.23 -3.87 21.50
CA THR A 154 1.05 -4.54 22.80
C THR A 154 -0.42 -4.92 23.03
N GLY A 155 -1.36 -4.04 22.65
CA GLY A 155 -2.80 -4.32 22.73
C GLY A 155 -3.25 -5.51 21.88
N PHE A 156 -2.60 -5.73 20.74
CA PHE A 156 -2.80 -6.91 19.87
C PHE A 156 -1.91 -8.10 20.25
N LYS A 157 -1.20 -8.06 21.38
CA LYS A 157 -0.25 -9.09 21.83
C LYS A 157 0.79 -9.45 20.76
N THR A 158 1.18 -8.48 19.95
CA THR A 158 2.18 -8.64 18.89
C THR A 158 3.54 -8.24 19.42
N SER A 159 4.56 -9.06 19.15
CA SER A 159 5.94 -8.76 19.56
C SER A 159 6.42 -7.47 18.88
N ILE A 160 6.93 -6.54 19.66
CA ILE A 160 7.51 -5.28 19.21
C ILE A 160 8.76 -4.98 20.02
N LYS A 161 9.86 -4.67 19.32
CA LYS A 161 11.13 -4.25 19.94
C LYS A 161 11.67 -3.03 19.20
N PRO A 162 11.97 -1.90 19.88
CA PRO A 162 12.71 -0.80 19.27
C PRO A 162 14.06 -1.28 18.74
N GLN A 163 14.47 -0.77 17.58
CA GLN A 163 15.80 -1.09 17.03
C GLN A 163 16.88 -0.22 17.68
N ILE A 164 18.02 -0.84 17.97
CA ILE A 164 19.19 -0.16 18.54
C ILE A 164 19.82 0.72 17.45
N LYS A 165 19.91 2.02 17.72
CA LYS A 165 20.62 3.01 16.90
C LYS A 165 22.11 3.00 17.21
N ASN A 166 22.48 2.91 18.49
CA ASN A 166 23.87 2.88 18.92
C ASN A 166 24.11 1.77 19.96
N LYS A 167 24.90 0.76 19.58
CA LYS A 167 25.20 -0.40 20.43
C LYS A 167 26.02 -0.04 21.68
N LYS A 168 26.81 1.02 21.66
CA LYS A 168 27.66 1.45 22.80
C LYS A 168 26.85 2.16 23.87
N THR A 169 25.90 3.00 23.47
CA THR A 169 25.08 3.79 24.39
C THR A 169 23.72 3.15 24.70
N GLY A 170 23.31 2.14 23.93
CA GLY A 170 21.97 1.57 24.00
C GLY A 170 20.88 2.48 23.44
N GLU A 171 21.24 3.58 22.77
CA GLU A 171 20.30 4.49 22.14
C GLU A 171 19.45 3.75 21.11
N MET A 172 18.13 3.96 21.15
CA MET A 172 17.16 3.33 20.26
C MET A 172 16.65 4.32 19.23
N TYR A 173 16.31 3.85 18.03
CA TYR A 173 15.53 4.64 17.11
C TYR A 173 14.15 4.94 17.71
N SER A 174 13.66 6.17 17.50
CA SER A 174 12.30 6.56 17.88
C SER A 174 11.24 5.95 16.95
N ASN A 175 11.64 5.58 15.74
CA ASN A 175 10.75 5.27 14.64
C ASN A 175 11.04 3.95 13.92
N ARG A 176 11.96 3.12 14.43
CA ARG A 176 12.28 1.82 13.84
C ARG A 176 12.10 0.71 14.86
N PHE A 177 11.42 -0.34 14.43
CA PHE A 177 11.03 -1.46 15.29
C PHE A 177 11.19 -2.78 14.55
N LEU A 178 11.46 -3.84 15.31
CA LEU A 178 11.24 -5.21 14.90
C LEU A 178 9.85 -5.62 15.41
N ILE A 179 8.88 -5.73 14.49
CA ILE A 179 7.48 -6.07 14.82
C ILE A 179 7.14 -7.39 14.15
N ASN A 180 6.75 -8.39 14.96
CA ASN A 180 6.54 -9.76 14.51
C ASN A 180 7.73 -10.31 13.68
N ASN A 181 8.95 -9.97 14.11
CA ASN A 181 10.21 -10.30 13.42
C ASN A 181 10.43 -9.64 12.04
N TYR A 182 9.64 -8.63 11.68
CA TYR A 182 9.84 -7.84 10.46
C TYR A 182 10.35 -6.44 10.79
N ASN A 183 11.28 -5.95 9.97
CA ASN A 183 11.78 -4.58 10.09
C ASN A 183 10.64 -3.63 9.71
N THR A 184 10.36 -2.67 10.58
CA THR A 184 9.28 -1.70 10.38
C THR A 184 9.78 -0.31 10.70
N ARG A 185 9.50 0.62 9.79
CA ARG A 185 9.86 2.03 9.91
C ARG A 185 8.58 2.86 9.89
N PHE A 186 8.56 3.90 10.71
CA PHE A 186 7.51 4.90 10.73
C PHE A 186 8.12 6.25 10.33
N TYR A 187 7.54 6.92 9.35
CA TYR A 187 7.82 8.32 9.07
C TYR A 187 6.62 9.10 9.56
N MET A 188 6.84 10.05 10.47
CA MET A 188 5.77 10.67 11.24
C MET A 188 5.80 12.18 11.07
N ASP A 189 4.63 12.76 10.88
CA ASP A 189 4.35 14.19 11.04
C ASP A 189 3.19 14.36 12.03
N ASN A 190 2.87 15.60 12.42
CA ASN A 190 1.85 15.93 13.42
C ASN A 190 0.46 15.38 13.10
N HIS A 191 0.14 15.20 11.80
CA HIS A 191 -1.19 14.79 11.34
C HIS A 191 -1.16 13.67 10.30
N SER A 192 0.00 13.12 9.97
CA SER A 192 0.15 12.09 8.95
C SER A 192 1.28 11.13 9.34
N TYR A 193 1.26 9.94 8.76
CA TYR A 193 2.39 9.03 8.87
C TYR A 193 2.47 8.09 7.68
N GLU A 194 3.65 7.54 7.47
CA GLU A 194 3.93 6.37 6.65
C GLU A 194 4.41 5.24 7.55
N MET A 195 3.88 4.03 7.34
CA MET A 195 4.35 2.80 7.95
C MET A 195 4.86 1.88 6.86
N PHE A 196 6.17 1.67 6.84
CA PHE A 196 6.85 0.78 5.93
C PHE A 196 7.28 -0.50 6.63
N VAL A 197 6.89 -1.66 6.08
CA VAL A 197 7.24 -3.00 6.59
C VAL A 197 8.03 -3.75 5.55
N ASP A 198 9.22 -4.18 5.93
CA ASP A 198 10.14 -4.93 5.08
C ASP A 198 10.14 -6.41 5.47
N TYR A 199 9.69 -7.27 4.55
CA TYR A 199 9.59 -8.71 4.74
C TYR A 199 10.81 -9.48 4.24
N LYS A 200 11.67 -8.86 3.41
CA LYS A 200 12.75 -9.56 2.68
C LYS A 200 14.10 -8.84 2.66
N GLU A 201 14.22 -7.70 3.33
CA GLU A 201 15.43 -6.86 3.35
C GLU A 201 15.86 -6.43 1.94
N ASP A 202 14.87 -6.20 1.06
CA ASP A 202 15.08 -5.96 -0.36
C ASP A 202 14.36 -4.66 -0.79
N ASN A 203 15.15 -3.64 -1.14
CA ASN A 203 14.66 -2.28 -1.37
C ASN A 203 14.52 -1.97 -2.87
N PHE A 204 13.38 -2.34 -3.45
CA PHE A 204 12.94 -1.88 -4.77
C PHE A 204 11.91 -0.74 -4.65
N HIS A 205 12.28 0.32 -3.91
CA HIS A 205 11.40 1.49 -3.73
C HIS A 205 11.17 2.24 -5.05
N ASP A 206 12.20 2.34 -5.90
CA ASP A 206 12.14 3.07 -7.18
C ASP A 206 11.03 2.57 -8.10
N VAL A 207 10.70 1.26 -8.07
CA VAL A 207 9.63 0.69 -8.91
C VAL A 207 8.24 1.17 -8.47
N LEU A 208 8.04 1.42 -7.17
CA LEU A 208 6.78 1.95 -6.64
C LEU A 208 6.62 3.42 -7.01
N ASP A 209 7.69 4.21 -6.94
CA ASP A 209 7.69 5.59 -7.42
C ASP A 209 7.34 5.64 -8.90
N HIS A 210 7.91 4.77 -9.74
CA HIS A 210 7.54 4.70 -11.15
C HIS A 210 6.04 4.43 -11.36
N LEU A 211 5.47 3.44 -10.67
CA LEU A 211 4.06 3.09 -10.78
C LEU A 211 3.13 4.22 -10.31
N TYR A 212 3.41 4.85 -9.15
CA TYR A 212 2.61 5.96 -8.64
C TYR A 212 2.79 7.27 -9.41
N ASN A 213 3.94 7.43 -10.08
CA ASN A 213 4.18 8.52 -11.03
C ASN A 213 3.50 8.29 -12.39
N GLY A 214 2.81 7.15 -12.54
CA GLY A 214 2.15 6.73 -13.77
C GLY A 214 3.11 6.48 -14.93
N THR A 215 4.34 6.08 -14.63
CA THR A 215 5.34 5.61 -15.59
C THR A 215 5.43 4.09 -15.52
N ASN A 216 5.66 3.42 -16.66
CA ASN A 216 5.84 1.95 -16.73
C ASN A 216 4.67 1.11 -16.17
N CYS A 217 3.42 1.61 -16.32
CA CYS A 217 2.21 0.84 -16.07
C CYS A 217 1.82 0.01 -17.31
N TRP A 218 1.40 -1.24 -17.10
CA TRP A 218 0.98 -2.17 -18.15
C TRP A 218 -0.49 -2.51 -18.04
#